data_AF-A0A1R3IFY8-F1
#
_entry.id   AF-A0A1R3IFY8-F1
#
_cell.length_a   1.000
_cell.length_b   1.000
_cell.length_c   1.000
_cell.angle_alpha   90.00
_cell.angle_beta   90.00
_cell.angle_gamma   90.00
#
_symmetry.space_group_name_H-M   'P 1'
#
loop_
_entity.id
_entity.type
_entity.pdbx_description
1 polymer ?
#
loop_
_entity_poly.entity_id
_entity_poly.type
_entity_poly.pdbx_seq_one_letter_code
_entity_poly.pdbx_strand_id
1 'polypeptide(L)'
;MVLFNIYDDWLKSMLSYTAFVRLNLILRALHVNNDKAKMLLKPGKTIVTDEPHHIWPSLTDDQWRKVEEALRDLILSDYAKKNNVNTSALTQSEIRDIILEQRLLHPLNKGNR
;
A
#
# COMPACT_ATOMS: atom_id res chain seq x y z
N MET A 1 -19.36 17.37 -12.42
CA MET A 1 -18.33 17.37 -11.36
C MET A 1 -18.79 16.44 -10.25
N VAL A 2 -17.96 15.50 -9.80
CA VAL A 2 -18.32 14.50 -8.77
C VAL A 2 -17.45 14.75 -7.54
N LEU A 3 -18.05 14.76 -6.35
CA LEU A 3 -17.37 14.95 -5.08
C LEU A 3 -17.19 13.59 -4.39
N PHE A 4 -15.99 13.31 -3.89
CA PHE A 4 -15.70 12.12 -3.08
C PHE A 4 -14.64 12.45 -2.04
N ASN A 5 -14.64 11.71 -0.94
CA ASN A 5 -13.59 11.75 0.07
C ASN A 5 -12.78 10.47 0.00
N ILE A 6 -11.54 10.55 -0.49
CA ILE A 6 -10.70 9.37 -0.72
C ILE A 6 -10.17 8.71 0.56
N TYR A 7 -10.34 9.37 1.73
CA TYR A 7 -9.98 8.80 3.02
C TYR A 7 -11.16 8.19 3.77
N ASP A 8 -12.37 8.21 3.20
CA ASP A 8 -13.59 7.76 3.87
C ASP A 8 -13.69 8.35 5.29
N ASP A 9 -13.65 7.51 6.33
CA ASP A 9 -13.75 7.88 7.74
C ASP A 9 -12.42 7.82 8.50
N TRP A 10 -11.30 7.51 7.84
CA TRP A 10 -10.00 7.27 8.46
C TRP A 10 -9.54 8.43 9.37
N LEU A 11 -9.82 9.67 8.97
CA LEU A 11 -9.42 10.85 9.73
C LEU A 11 -10.14 11.02 11.09
N LYS A 12 -11.15 10.20 11.39
CA LYS A 12 -11.78 10.16 12.72
C LYS A 12 -10.87 9.52 13.77
N SER A 13 -10.03 8.57 13.37
CA SER A 13 -9.18 7.78 14.28
C SER A 13 -7.68 7.87 13.97
N MET A 14 -7.27 8.41 12.81
CA MET A 14 -5.86 8.52 12.44
C MET A 14 -5.48 9.90 11.89
N LEU A 15 -4.18 10.22 11.96
CA LEU A 15 -3.63 11.44 11.39
C LEU A 15 -3.65 11.41 9.86
N SER A 16 -3.74 12.59 9.25
CA SER A 16 -3.74 12.76 7.79
C SER A 16 -2.51 12.15 7.11
N TYR A 17 -1.34 12.23 7.76
CA TYR A 17 -0.11 11.59 7.27
C TYR A 17 -0.25 10.06 7.17
N THR A 18 -0.83 9.41 8.19
CA THR A 18 -1.05 7.96 8.21
C THR A 18 -2.06 7.55 7.13
N ALA A 19 -3.17 8.29 7.02
CA ALA A 19 -4.17 8.07 5.97
C ALA A 19 -3.57 8.23 4.56
N PHE A 20 -2.69 9.22 4.37
CA PHE A 20 -1.98 9.43 3.12
C PHE A 20 -1.04 8.26 2.78
N VAL A 21 -0.28 7.76 3.75
CA VAL A 21 0.59 6.59 3.54
C VAL A 21 -0.21 5.35 3.18
N ARG A 22 -1.32 5.08 3.89
CA ARG A 22 -2.26 3.98 3.56
C ARG A 22 -2.77 4.11 2.13
N LEU A 23 -3.23 5.30 1.74
CA LEU A 23 -3.73 5.55 0.39
C LEU A 23 -2.66 5.27 -0.67
N ASN A 24 -1.44 5.79 -0.51
CA ASN A 24 -0.36 5.54 -1.46
C ASN A 24 -0.04 4.06 -1.59
N LEU A 25 -0.05 3.33 -0.48
CA LEU A 25 0.18 1.89 -0.48
C LEU A 25 -0.89 1.13 -1.28
N ILE A 26 -2.16 1.49 -1.10
CA ILE A 26 -3.28 0.89 -1.84
C ILE A 26 -3.20 1.22 -3.32
N LEU A 27 -3.04 2.50 -3.67
CA LEU A 27 -2.95 2.94 -5.07
C LEU A 27 -1.76 2.31 -5.78
N ARG A 28 -0.62 2.20 -5.09
CA ARG A 28 0.58 1.58 -5.64
C ARG A 28 0.40 0.09 -5.86
N ALA A 29 -0.18 -0.62 -4.90
CA ALA A 29 -0.49 -2.04 -5.04
C ALA A 29 -1.45 -2.30 -6.21
N LEU A 30 -2.50 -1.47 -6.35
CA LEU A 30 -3.45 -1.54 -7.47
C LEU A 30 -2.80 -1.28 -8.83
N HIS A 31 -1.76 -0.45 -8.88
CA HIS A 31 -0.98 -0.16 -10.08
C HIS A 31 -0.06 -1.33 -10.46
N VAL A 32 0.65 -1.95 -9.50
CA VAL A 32 1.58 -3.05 -9.80
C VAL A 32 0.85 -4.37 -10.09
N ASN A 33 -0.22 -4.67 -9.36
CA ASN A 33 -1.03 -5.87 -9.58
C ASN A 33 -2.46 -5.67 -9.08
N ASN A 34 -3.33 -5.26 -10.01
CA ASN A 34 -4.70 -4.89 -9.70
C ASN A 34 -5.51 -6.02 -9.04
N ASP A 35 -5.41 -7.24 -9.60
CA ASP A 35 -6.21 -8.38 -9.14
C ASP A 35 -5.79 -8.83 -7.75
N LYS A 36 -4.47 -9.00 -7.51
CA LYS A 36 -3.97 -9.38 -6.18
C LYS A 36 -4.27 -8.31 -5.14
N ALA A 37 -4.09 -7.02 -5.48
CA ALA A 37 -4.41 -5.93 -4.55
C ALA A 37 -5.90 -5.91 -4.17
N LYS A 38 -6.80 -6.12 -5.13
CA LYS A 38 -8.25 -6.25 -4.85
C LYS A 38 -8.57 -7.44 -3.95
N MET A 39 -7.91 -8.58 -4.16
CA MET A 39 -8.06 -9.76 -3.29
C MET A 39 -7.58 -9.47 -1.87
N LEU A 40 -6.44 -8.78 -1.71
CA LEU A 40 -5.90 -8.41 -0.40
C LEU A 40 -6.78 -7.41 0.35
N LEU A 41 -7.39 -6.46 -0.36
CA LEU A 41 -8.36 -5.51 0.21
C LEU A 41 -9.65 -6.20 0.67
N LYS A 42 -9.98 -7.38 0.12
CA LYS A 42 -11.20 -8.14 0.49
C LYS A 42 -10.83 -9.55 0.97
N PRO A 43 -10.17 -9.69 2.13
CA PRO A 43 -9.60 -10.98 2.56
C PRO A 43 -10.66 -12.01 3.01
N GLY A 44 -11.93 -11.62 3.14
CA GLY A 44 -13.02 -12.51 3.52
C GLY A 44 -14.34 -12.15 2.84
N LYS A 45 -15.19 -13.16 2.59
CA LYS A 45 -16.50 -13.00 1.93
C LYS A 45 -17.50 -12.13 2.71
N THR A 46 -17.27 -11.96 4.01
CA THR A 46 -18.13 -11.18 4.91
C THR A 46 -17.70 -9.72 5.02
N ILE A 47 -16.52 -9.36 4.48
CA ILE A 47 -16.02 -7.98 4.53
C ILE A 47 -16.70 -7.21 3.40
N VAL A 48 -17.61 -6.33 3.79
CA VAL A 48 -18.30 -5.41 2.90
C VAL A 48 -17.84 -3.98 3.17
N THR A 49 -18.09 -3.11 2.20
CA THR A 49 -18.04 -1.67 2.46
C THR A 49 -19.38 -1.33 3.11
N ASP A 50 -19.37 -1.05 4.41
CA ASP A 50 -20.61 -0.89 5.18
C ASP A 50 -21.42 0.36 4.74
N GLU A 51 -20.70 1.39 4.30
CA GLU A 51 -21.27 2.68 3.93
C GLU A 51 -21.31 2.85 2.39
N PRO A 52 -22.48 3.12 1.77
CA PRO A 52 -22.60 3.23 0.31
C PRO A 52 -21.71 4.31 -0.35
N HIS A 53 -21.24 5.28 0.44
CA HIS A 53 -20.43 6.40 -0.01
C HIS A 53 -18.92 6.20 0.24
N HIS A 54 -18.54 5.13 0.94
CA HIS A 54 -17.14 4.78 1.15
C HIS A 54 -16.56 4.08 -0.08
N ILE A 55 -15.27 4.33 -0.33
CA ILE A 55 -14.52 3.74 -1.45
C ILE A 55 -13.86 2.44 -1.01
N TRP A 56 -13.38 2.39 0.23
CA TRP A 56 -12.57 1.30 0.77
C TRP A 56 -13.42 0.33 1.61
N PRO A 57 -12.95 -0.92 1.82
CA PRO A 57 -13.62 -1.87 2.70
C PRO A 57 -13.61 -1.37 4.16
N SER A 58 -14.67 -1.68 4.91
CA SER A 58 -14.69 -1.47 6.35
C SER A 58 -13.83 -2.53 7.03
N LEU A 59 -12.70 -2.11 7.58
CA LEU A 59 -11.75 -2.98 8.26
C LEU A 59 -11.40 -2.40 9.63
N THR A 60 -11.22 -3.27 10.62
CA THR A 60 -10.65 -2.87 11.91
C THR A 60 -9.17 -2.48 11.77
N ASP A 61 -8.61 -1.75 12.73
CA ASP A 61 -7.20 -1.35 12.69
C ASP A 61 -6.23 -2.54 12.59
N ASP A 62 -6.54 -3.66 13.26
CA ASP A 62 -5.76 -4.89 13.16
C ASP A 62 -5.85 -5.55 11.77
N GLN A 63 -7.01 -5.48 11.13
CA GLN A 63 -7.18 -5.96 9.76
C GLN A 63 -6.45 -5.06 8.77
N TRP A 64 -6.55 -3.74 8.93
CA TRP A 64 -5.81 -2.77 8.13
C TRP A 64 -4.31 -3.00 8.23
N ARG A 65 -3.76 -3.22 9.43
CA ARG A 65 -2.33 -3.53 9.60
C ARG A 65 -1.89 -4.74 8.76
N LYS A 66 -2.67 -5.82 8.78
CA LYS A 66 -2.37 -7.03 7.97
C LYS A 66 -2.48 -6.78 6.48
N VAL A 67 -3.49 -6.01 6.05
CA VAL A 67 -3.67 -5.64 4.64
C VAL A 67 -2.52 -4.75 4.17
N GLU A 68 -2.13 -3.74 4.97
CA GLU A 68 -1.00 -2.86 4.67
C GLU A 68 0.31 -3.65 4.54
N GLU A 69 0.60 -4.58 5.45
CA GLU A 69 1.77 -5.47 5.35
C GLU A 69 1.75 -6.27 4.04
N ALA A 70 0.62 -6.88 3.69
CA ALA A 70 0.50 -7.67 2.47
C ALA A 70 0.60 -6.82 1.18
N LEU A 71 0.04 -5.60 1.18
CA LEU A 71 0.15 -4.67 0.05
C LEU A 71 1.59 -4.19 -0.13
N ARG A 72 2.30 -3.90 0.97
CA ARG A 72 3.73 -3.58 0.95
C ARG A 72 4.54 -4.72 0.35
N ASP A 73 4.32 -5.94 0.79
CA ASP A 73 5.06 -7.11 0.31
C ASP A 73 4.80 -7.37 -1.19
N LEU A 74 3.57 -7.13 -1.66
CA LEU A 74 3.22 -7.20 -3.07
C LEU A 74 4.03 -6.19 -3.90
N ILE A 75 4.12 -4.93 -3.44
CA ILE A 75 4.87 -3.87 -4.13
C ILE A 75 6.37 -4.18 -4.15
N LEU A 76 6.92 -4.57 -3.00
CA LEU A 76 8.34 -4.88 -2.88
C LEU A 76 8.74 -6.10 -3.71
N SER A 77 7.88 -7.11 -3.79
CA SER A 77 8.12 -8.30 -4.62
C SER A 77 8.12 -7.97 -6.12
N ASP A 78 7.20 -7.11 -6.58
CA ASP A 78 7.19 -6.65 -7.97
C ASP A 78 8.45 -5.83 -8.30
N TYR A 79 8.84 -4.92 -7.39
CA TYR A 79 10.07 -4.13 -7.54
C TYR A 79 11.33 -5.02 -7.59
N ALA A 80 11.46 -5.95 -6.64
CA ALA A 80 12.58 -6.88 -6.56
C ALA A 80 12.73 -7.71 -7.83
N LYS A 81 11.61 -8.22 -8.38
CA LYS A 81 11.61 -8.98 -9.63
C LYS A 81 12.03 -8.14 -10.83
N LYS A 82 11.57 -6.89 -10.93
CA LYS A 82 11.88 -5.99 -12.05
C LYS A 82 13.33 -5.50 -12.03
N ASN A 83 13.90 -5.32 -10.85
CA ASN A 83 15.24 -4.74 -10.68
C ASN A 83 16.30 -5.76 -10.28
N ASN A 84 15.94 -7.03 -10.12
CA ASN A 84 16.83 -8.11 -9.65
C ASN A 84 17.50 -7.77 -8.31
N VAL A 85 16.74 -7.23 -7.36
CA VAL A 85 17.21 -6.83 -6.02
C VAL A 85 16.55 -7.74 -4.96
N ASN A 86 17.29 -8.09 -3.91
CA ASN A 86 16.74 -8.81 -2.77
C ASN A 86 15.97 -7.85 -1.83
N THR A 87 14.70 -8.13 -1.54
CA THR A 87 13.86 -7.32 -0.65
C THR A 87 14.42 -7.20 0.77
N SER A 88 15.12 -8.23 1.27
CA SER A 88 15.73 -8.20 2.61
C SER A 88 16.91 -7.25 2.73
N ALA A 89 17.49 -6.81 1.61
CA ALA A 89 18.60 -5.86 1.57
C ALA A 89 18.13 -4.40 1.53
N LEU A 90 16.81 -4.15 1.48
CA LEU A 90 16.24 -2.82 1.42
C LEU A 90 16.16 -2.19 2.81
N THR A 91 16.63 -0.96 2.94
CA THR A 91 16.47 -0.16 4.15
C THR A 91 15.04 0.40 4.25
N GLN A 92 14.66 0.89 5.43
CA GLN A 92 13.33 1.51 5.62
C GLN A 92 13.12 2.77 4.75
N SER A 93 14.19 3.52 4.46
CA SER A 93 14.11 4.65 3.55
C SER A 93 13.91 4.19 2.11
N GLU A 94 14.64 3.17 1.65
CA GLU A 94 14.48 2.61 0.31
C GLU A 94 13.07 2.02 0.10
N ILE A 95 12.54 1.31 1.10
CA ILE A 95 11.16 0.81 1.08
C ILE A 95 10.17 1.96 0.92
N ARG A 96 10.34 3.04 1.69
CA ARG A 96 9.49 4.24 1.60
C ARG A 96 9.57 4.88 0.21
N ASP A 97 10.77 5.04 -0.32
CA ASP A 97 11.00 5.65 -1.63
C ASP A 97 10.37 4.83 -2.76
N ILE A 98 10.45 3.49 -2.68
CA ILE A 98 9.81 2.56 -3.63
C ILE A 98 8.28 2.70 -3.59
N ILE A 99 7.68 2.79 -2.40
CA ILE A 99 6.23 2.92 -2.24
C ILE A 99 5.74 4.27 -2.74
N LEU A 100 6.48 5.35 -2.45
CA LEU A 100 6.14 6.72 -2.84
C LEU A 100 6.55 7.07 -4.27
N GLU A 101 7.24 6.17 -4.98
CA GLU A 101 7.90 6.44 -6.27
C GLU A 101 8.78 7.69 -6.27
N GLN A 102 9.38 8.02 -5.12
CA GLN A 102 10.37 9.07 -5.07
C GLN A 102 11.60 8.58 -5.85
N ARG A 103 12.10 9.45 -6.73
CA ARG A 103 13.32 9.16 -7.50
C ARG A 103 14.38 8.71 -6.50
N LEU A 104 14.82 7.45 -6.58
CA LEU A 104 15.90 6.95 -5.74
C LEU A 104 17.12 7.81 -6.03
N LEU A 105 17.39 8.79 -5.16
CA LEU A 105 18.45 9.79 -5.36
C LEU A 105 19.84 9.15 -5.30
N HIS A 106 19.92 7.87 -4.92
CA HIS A 106 21.15 7.11 -4.84
C HIS A 106 21.05 5.86 -5.73
N PRO A 107 22.06 5.60 -6.58
CA PRO A 107 22.13 4.35 -7.32
C PRO A 107 22.16 3.20 -6.31
N LEU A 108 21.24 2.24 -6.46
CA LEU A 108 21.25 0.96 -5.75
C LEU A 108 22.41 0.09 -6.24
N ASN A 109 23.65 0.60 -6.17
CA ASN A 109 24.83 -0.18 -6.46
C ASN A 109 25.18 -0.98 -5.19
N LYS A 110 24.34 -1.97 -4.87
CA LYS A 110 24.57 -2.96 -3.81
C LYS A 110 25.07 -4.29 -4.39
N GLY A 111 25.93 -4.23 -5.41
CA GLY A 111 26.81 -5.35 -5.69
C GLY A 111 27.75 -5.51 -4.50
N ASN A 112 27.66 -6.64 -3.78
CA ASN A 112 28.52 -7.06 -2.66
C ASN A 112 28.19 -6.55 -1.24
N ARG A 113 26.98 -6.79 -0.72
CA ARG A 113 26.79 -7.02 0.72
C ARG A 113 25.76 -8.11 0.99
#